data_AF-A0A930SHC0-F1
#
_entry.id   AF-A0A930SHC0-F1
#
_cell.length_a   1.000
_cell.length_b   1.000
_cell.length_c   1.000
_cell.angle_alpha   90.00
_cell.angle_beta   90.00
_cell.angle_gamma   90.00
#
_symmetry.space_group_name_H-M   'P 1'
#
loop_
_entity.id
_entity.type
_entity.pdbx_description
1 polymer ?
#
loop_
_entity_poly.entity_id
_entity_poly.type
_entity_poly.pdbx_seq_one_letter_code
_entity_poly.pdbx_strand_id
1 'polypeptide(L)' 'RKARPLTDKWTFSTNGVSIMGRNGIPCIGFGPGAEAQAHAPNEITWKQDLVTCAAVYALLPSVYCKD' A
#
# COMPACT_ATOMS: atom_id res chain seq x y z
N ARG A 1 -19.43 -14.85 -1.65
CA ARG A 1 -18.17 -14.55 -2.39
C ARG A 1 -17.05 -14.52 -1.36
N LYS A 2 -15.90 -15.18 -1.60
CA LYS A 2 -14.74 -15.09 -0.69
C LYS A 2 -14.30 -13.63 -0.62
N ALA A 3 -14.19 -13.05 0.57
CA ALA A 3 -13.68 -11.69 0.74
C ALA A 3 -12.25 -11.66 0.17
N ARG A 4 -12.05 -10.90 -0.90
CA ARG A 4 -10.74 -10.68 -1.52
C ARG A 4 -10.30 -9.26 -1.19
N PRO A 5 -9.01 -9.03 -0.90
CA PRO A 5 -8.50 -7.67 -0.74
C PRO A 5 -8.78 -6.87 -2.01
N LEU A 6 -9.17 -5.61 -1.85
CA LEU A 6 -9.30 -4.68 -2.96
C LEU A 6 -7.90 -4.41 -3.51
N THR A 7 -7.69 -4.71 -4.78
CA THR A 7 -6.48 -4.37 -5.52
C THR A 7 -6.86 -3.36 -6.58
N ASP A 8 -6.43 -2.12 -6.40
CA ASP A 8 -6.68 -1.01 -7.31
C ASP A 8 -5.43 -0.14 -7.44
N LYS A 9 -5.47 0.84 -8.32
CA LYS A 9 -4.44 1.86 -8.48
C LYS A 9 -4.74 3.05 -7.57
N TRP A 10 -3.69 3.71 -7.09
CA TRP A 10 -3.82 5.10 -6.66
C TRP A 10 -3.97 6.01 -7.88
N THR A 11 -4.79 7.04 -7.75
CA THR A 11 -5.02 8.08 -8.77
C THR A 11 -3.89 9.10 -8.85
N PHE A 12 -2.97 9.09 -7.88
CA PHE A 12 -1.76 9.91 -7.87
C PHE A 12 -0.48 9.09 -8.09
N SER A 13 0.62 9.79 -8.38
CA SER A 13 1.92 9.17 -8.63
C SER A 13 2.67 8.85 -7.34
N THR A 14 3.45 7.78 -7.35
CA THR A 14 4.35 7.38 -6.27
C THR A 14 5.72 7.03 -6.82
N ASN A 15 6.71 6.81 -5.94
CA ASN A 15 8.01 6.30 -6.38
C ASN A 15 7.89 4.95 -7.11
N GLY A 16 6.88 4.14 -6.81
CA GLY A 16 6.62 2.87 -7.49
C GLY A 16 6.37 3.02 -8.99
N VAL A 17 5.68 4.09 -9.42
CA VAL A 17 5.48 4.40 -10.85
C VAL A 17 6.82 4.62 -11.55
N SER A 18 7.73 5.37 -10.93
CA SER A 18 9.05 5.66 -11.48
C SER A 18 9.96 4.42 -11.48
N ILE A 19 9.99 3.67 -10.37
CA ILE A 19 10.80 2.45 -10.24
C ILE A 19 10.37 1.41 -11.27
N MET A 20 9.07 1.14 -11.38
CA MET A 20 8.56 0.18 -12.35
C MET A 20 8.77 0.68 -13.78
N GLY A 21 8.42 1.93 -14.08
CA GLY A 21 8.50 2.47 -15.43
C GLY A 21 9.92 2.63 -15.97
N ARG A 22 10.90 2.93 -15.11
CA ARG A 22 12.29 3.15 -15.51
C ARG A 22 13.16 1.90 -15.40
N ASN A 23 12.91 1.06 -14.40
CA ASN A 23 13.81 -0.06 -14.07
C ASN A 23 13.15 -1.43 -14.29
N GLY A 24 11.86 -1.49 -14.66
CA GLY A 24 11.15 -2.75 -14.90
C GLY A 24 10.90 -3.58 -13.62
N ILE A 25 11.05 -2.99 -12.43
CA ILE A 25 10.86 -3.70 -11.16
C ILE A 25 9.38 -3.57 -10.73
N PRO A 26 8.61 -4.68 -10.63
CA PRO A 26 7.23 -4.64 -10.19
C PRO A 26 7.11 -4.03 -8.78
N CYS A 27 6.21 -3.05 -8.63
CA CYS A 27 5.99 -2.36 -7.36
C CYS A 27 4.51 -2.47 -6.95
N ILE A 28 4.27 -2.66 -5.65
CA ILE A 28 2.95 -2.54 -5.04
C ILE A 28 2.98 -1.45 -3.96
N GLY A 29 1.85 -0.78 -3.77
CA GLY A 29 1.65 0.19 -2.71
C GLY A 29 0.63 -0.32 -1.69
N PHE A 30 0.96 -0.21 -0.41
CA PHE A 30 0.06 -0.54 0.68
C PHE A 30 0.35 0.35 1.89
N GLY A 31 -0.67 0.91 2.52
CA GLY A 31 -0.45 1.81 3.63
C GLY A 31 -1.75 2.28 4.27
N PRO A 32 -1.66 2.90 5.46
CA PRO A 32 -2.81 3.44 6.15
C PRO A 32 -3.23 4.79 5.53
N GLY A 33 -4.45 5.21 5.80
CA GLY A 33 -5.03 6.45 5.27
C GLY A 33 -5.96 6.22 4.09
N ALA A 34 -6.86 7.18 3.87
CA ALA A 34 -7.84 7.13 2.79
C ALA A 34 -7.36 7.97 1.60
N GLU A 35 -7.25 7.34 0.42
CA GLU A 35 -6.82 8.02 -0.81
C GLU A 35 -7.62 9.31 -1.09
N ALA A 36 -8.93 9.27 -0.86
CA ALA A 36 -9.83 10.41 -1.08
C ALA A 36 -9.57 11.61 -0.16
N GLN A 37 -8.82 11.43 0.92
CA GLN A 37 -8.46 12.48 1.88
C GLN A 37 -6.99 12.90 1.75
N ALA A 38 -6.20 12.24 0.90
CA ALA A 38 -4.81 12.58 0.73
C ALA A 38 -4.66 14.07 0.36
N HIS A 39 -3.77 14.76 1.08
CA HIS A 39 -3.47 16.19 0.91
C HIS A 39 -4.63 17.12 1.31
N ALA A 40 -5.65 16.63 2.01
CA ALA A 40 -6.72 17.46 2.55
C ALA A 40 -6.33 18.04 3.92
N PRO A 41 -6.78 19.26 4.29
CA PRO A 41 -6.50 19.85 5.61
C PRO A 41 -7.00 19.02 6.79
N ASN A 42 -7.95 18.13 6.54
CA ASN A 42 -8.59 17.24 7.50
C ASN A 42 -8.29 15.75 7.19
N GLU A 43 -7.14 15.45 6.59
CA GLU A 43 -6.66 14.09 6.42
C GLU A 43 -6.55 13.39 7.79
N ILE A 44 -7.16 12.21 7.91
CA ILE A 44 -7.14 11.40 9.15
C ILE A 44 -6.53 10.05 8.84
N THR A 45 -5.63 9.62 9.70
CA THR A 45 -5.10 8.25 9.70
C THR A 45 -5.52 7.52 10.98
N TRP A 46 -6.13 6.34 10.83
CA TRP A 46 -6.57 5.55 11.98
C TRP A 46 -5.40 4.81 12.62
N LYS A 47 -5.30 4.88 13.95
CA LYS A 47 -4.26 4.15 14.71
C LYS A 47 -4.27 2.65 14.44
N GLN A 48 -5.45 2.07 14.24
CA GLN A 48 -5.57 0.64 13.93
C GLN A 48 -4.99 0.30 12.55
N ASP A 49 -5.15 1.18 11.56
CA ASP A 49 -4.61 0.97 10.23
C ASP A 49 -3.08 1.03 10.26
N LEU A 50 -2.50 1.94 11.05
CA LEU A 50 -1.05 2.01 11.25
C LEU A 50 -0.50 0.68 11.78
N VAL A 51 -1.11 0.11 12.82
CA VAL A 51 -0.70 -1.17 13.41
C VAL A 51 -0.87 -2.31 12.40
N THR A 52 -1.99 -2.35 11.69
CA THR A 52 -2.29 -3.39 10.69
C THR A 52 -1.30 -3.34 9.52
N CYS A 53 -1.03 -2.15 8.98
CA CYS A 53 -0.09 -1.98 7.89
C CYS A 53 1.34 -2.32 8.30
N ALA A 54 1.76 -1.92 9.50
CA ALA A 54 3.07 -2.31 10.02
C ALA A 54 3.21 -3.83 10.14
N ALA A 55 2.17 -4.53 10.61
CA ALA A 55 2.19 -6.00 10.69
C ALA A 55 2.31 -6.66 9.31
N VAL A 56 1.64 -6.14 8.28
CA VAL A 56 1.78 -6.63 6.90
C VAL A 56 3.23 -6.46 6.42
N TYR A 57 3.82 -5.27 6.57
CA TYR A 57 5.21 -5.04 6.15
C TYR A 57 6.21 -5.92 6.90
N ALA A 58 6.00 -6.17 8.19
CA ALA A 58 6.86 -7.05 8.98
C ALA A 58 6.78 -8.51 8.53
N LEU A 59 5.59 -8.98 8.16
CA LEU A 59 5.37 -10.37 7.74
C LEU A 59 5.68 -10.61 6.27
N LEU A 60 5.56 -9.60 5.40
CA LEU A 60 5.64 -9.75 3.95
C LEU A 60 6.90 -10.50 3.49
N PRO A 61 8.13 -10.19 3.95
CA PRO A 61 9.32 -10.93 3.52
C PRO A 61 9.25 -12.41 3.90
N SER A 62 8.72 -12.72 5.09
CA SER A 62 8.59 -14.10 5.57
C SER A 62 7.54 -14.93 4.83
N VAL A 63 6.61 -14.28 4.12
CA VAL A 63 5.57 -14.94 3.32
C VAL A 63 5.96 -14.99 1.85
N TYR A 64 6.49 -13.89 1.32
CA TYR A 64 6.84 -13.78 -0.10
C TYR A 64 8.10 -14.54 -0.47
N CYS A 65 9.09 -14.59 0.42
CA CYS A 65 10.35 -15.30 0.19
C CYS A 65 10.32 -16.76 0.67
N LYS A 66 9.15 -17.29 1.04
CA LYS A 66 9.01 -18.73 1.33
C LYS A 66 8.88 -19.49 0.01
N ASP A 67 9.67 -20.54 -0.11
CA ASP A 67 9.65 -21.51 -1.22
C ASP A 67 8.28 -22.21 -1.36
#